data_AF-A0A498H173-F1
#
_entry.id   AF-A0A498H173-F1
#
_cell.length_a   1.000
_cell.length_b   1.000
_cell.length_c   1.000
_cell.angle_alpha   90.00
_cell.angle_beta   90.00
_cell.angle_gamma   90.00
#
_symmetry.space_group_name_H-M   'P 1'
#
loop_
_entity.id
_entity.type
_entity.pdbx_description
1 polymer ?
#
loop_
_entity_poly.entity_id
_entity_poly.type
_entity_poly.pdbx_seq_one_letter_code
_entity_poly.pdbx_strand_id
1 'polypeptide(L)'
;MKKANYEHVIDCLNKLKTKIGDEEGASFINYYVKNEAFTPKQLILVLRMLKRYNIPYTAFCFKLKIRRNREKLQFERLTDDEISLISKCLSPSQKKKLDLM
;
A
#
# COMPACT_ATOMS: atom_id res chain seq x y z
N MET A 1 -16.49 10.33 -1.65
CA MET A 1 -15.48 9.64 -0.80
C MET A 1 -14.25 9.10 -1.52
N LYS A 2 -14.32 8.50 -2.73
CA LYS A 2 -13.12 7.96 -3.41
C LYS A 2 -12.02 9.00 -3.70
N LYS A 3 -12.40 10.24 -3.99
CA LYS A 3 -11.48 11.34 -4.35
C LYS A 3 -10.55 11.76 -3.18
N ALA A 4 -11.11 11.93 -1.98
CA ALA A 4 -10.32 12.33 -0.80
C ALA A 4 -9.26 11.29 -0.42
N ASN A 5 -9.60 9.99 -0.45
CA ASN A 5 -8.61 8.93 -0.16
C ASN A 5 -7.52 8.87 -1.23
N TYR A 6 -7.87 9.09 -2.49
CA TYR A 6 -6.91 9.13 -3.59
C TYR A 6 -5.93 10.30 -3.43
N GLU A 7 -6.45 11.50 -3.19
CA GLU A 7 -5.64 12.71 -2.98
C GLU A 7 -4.73 12.55 -1.75
N HIS A 8 -5.23 11.96 -0.67
CA HIS A 8 -4.43 11.64 0.52
C HIS A 8 -3.24 10.74 0.19
N VAL A 9 -3.45 9.67 -0.58
CA VAL A 9 -2.35 8.76 -0.98
C VAL A 9 -1.34 9.50 -1.86
N ILE A 10 -1.80 10.29 -2.83
CA ILE A 10 -0.92 11.07 -3.70
C ILE A 10 -0.08 12.07 -2.90
N ASP A 11 -0.67 12.77 -1.92
CA ASP A 11 0.06 13.67 -1.02
C ASP A 11 1.15 12.92 -0.23
N CYS A 12 0.82 11.78 0.38
CA CYS A 12 1.80 10.94 1.07
C CYS A 12 2.94 10.49 0.14
N LEU A 13 2.62 10.09 -1.10
CA LEU A 13 3.63 9.65 -2.07
C LEU A 13 4.50 10.81 -2.57
N ASN A 14 3.94 12.00 -2.75
CA ASN A 14 4.71 13.20 -3.07
C ASN A 14 5.68 13.57 -1.94
N LYS A 15 5.22 13.54 -0.68
CA LYS A 15 6.08 13.70 0.49
C LYS A 15 7.19 12.65 0.51
N LEU A 16 6.85 11.39 0.22
CA LEU A 16 7.82 10.32 0.17
C LEU A 16 8.85 10.53 -0.95
N LYS A 17 8.43 10.96 -2.14
CA LYS A 17 9.29 11.31 -3.28
C LYS A 17 10.38 12.30 -2.87
N THR A 18 10.05 13.33 -2.08
CA THR A 18 11.05 14.29 -1.56
C THR A 18 12.12 13.67 -0.65
N LYS A 19 11.92 12.45 -0.15
CA LYS A 19 12.83 11.75 0.77
C LYS A 19 13.64 10.64 0.11
N ILE A 20 13.06 9.93 -0.86
CA ILE A 20 13.70 8.78 -1.52
C ILE A 20 14.26 9.10 -2.91
N GLY A 21 13.94 10.28 -3.45
CA GLY A 21 14.38 10.72 -4.77
C GLY A 21 13.28 10.61 -5.83
N ASP A 22 13.52 11.34 -6.92
CA ASP A 22 12.49 11.62 -7.91
C ASP A 22 12.05 10.39 -8.71
N GLU A 23 13.00 9.55 -9.12
CA GLU A 23 12.74 8.36 -9.94
C GLU A 23 11.93 7.30 -9.18
N GLU A 24 12.39 6.91 -7.99
CA GLU A 24 11.73 5.89 -7.17
C GLU A 24 10.33 6.36 -6.74
N GLY A 25 10.22 7.60 -6.25
CA GLY A 25 8.94 8.19 -5.85
C GLY A 25 7.95 8.31 -7.02
N ALA A 26 8.42 8.73 -8.21
CA ALA A 26 7.58 8.79 -9.39
C ALA A 26 7.06 7.41 -9.81
N SER A 27 7.83 6.35 -9.63
CA SER A 27 7.40 4.98 -9.93
C SER A 27 6.17 4.57 -9.10
N PHE A 28 6.13 4.90 -7.81
CA PHE A 28 4.99 4.60 -6.93
C PHE A 28 3.76 5.43 -7.30
N ILE A 29 3.96 6.72 -7.57
CA ILE A 29 2.89 7.64 -7.98
C ILE A 29 2.27 7.14 -9.28
N ASN A 30 3.08 6.90 -10.31
CA ASN A 30 2.60 6.44 -11.62
C ASN A 30 1.84 5.11 -11.53
N TYR A 31 2.34 4.17 -10.71
CA TYR A 31 1.64 2.92 -10.48
C TYR A 31 0.27 3.13 -9.82
N TYR A 32 0.21 3.95 -8.77
CA TYR A 32 -1.02 4.23 -8.04
C TYR A 32 -2.04 5.00 -8.89
N VAL A 33 -1.60 6.02 -9.63
CA VAL A 33 -2.46 6.76 -10.57
C VAL A 33 -3.12 5.81 -11.58
N LYS A 34 -2.37 4.84 -12.11
CA LYS A 34 -2.88 3.87 -13.09
C LYS A 34 -3.79 2.79 -12.49
N ASN A 35 -3.55 2.38 -11.24
CA ASN A 35 -4.19 1.19 -10.66
C ASN A 35 -5.15 1.45 -9.50
N GLU A 36 -5.10 2.65 -8.91
CA GLU A 36 -5.80 3.08 -7.67
C GLU A 36 -5.57 2.15 -6.46
N ALA A 37 -4.52 1.34 -6.51
CA ALA A 37 -4.17 0.35 -5.51
C ALA A 37 -2.72 -0.14 -5.72
N PHE A 38 -2.19 -0.84 -4.73
CA PHE A 38 -0.85 -1.42 -4.72
C PHE A 38 -0.88 -2.95 -4.79
N THR A 39 0.20 -3.55 -5.27
CA THR A 39 0.50 -4.98 -5.04
C THR A 39 0.94 -5.19 -3.58
N PRO A 40 0.91 -6.43 -3.03
CA PRO A 40 1.35 -6.69 -1.66
C PRO A 40 2.75 -6.16 -1.36
N LYS A 41 3.72 -6.46 -2.23
CA LYS A 41 5.11 -6.01 -2.07
C LYS A 41 5.26 -4.49 -2.11
N GLN A 42 4.61 -3.84 -3.08
CA GLN A 42 4.66 -2.37 -3.17
C GLN A 42 4.01 -1.72 -1.95
N LEU A 43 2.87 -2.24 -1.49
CA LEU A 43 2.19 -1.71 -0.31
C LEU A 43 3.10 -1.78 0.92
N ILE A 44 3.70 -2.94 1.19
CA ILE A 44 4.63 -3.11 2.31
C ILE A 44 5.80 -2.15 2.22
N LEU A 45 6.41 -2.04 1.03
CA LEU A 45 7.54 -1.15 0.80
C LEU A 45 7.17 0.32 1.07
N VAL A 46 6.06 0.79 0.49
CA VAL A 46 5.56 2.15 0.70
C VAL A 46 5.26 2.40 2.18
N LEU A 47 4.56 1.50 2.87
CA LEU A 47 4.24 1.70 4.29
C LEU A 47 5.48 1.68 5.19
N ARG A 48 6.47 0.82 4.89
CA ARG A 48 7.77 0.82 5.59
C ARG A 48 8.51 2.14 5.39
N MET A 49 8.54 2.65 4.17
CA MET A 49 9.17 3.93 3.86
C MET A 49 8.46 5.11 4.53
N LEU A 50 7.13 5.15 4.48
CA LEU A 50 6.35 6.19 5.16
C LEU A 50 6.63 6.20 6.67
N LYS A 51 6.69 5.01 7.30
CA LYS A 51 7.11 4.88 8.70
C LYS A 51 8.55 5.35 8.93
N ARG A 52 9.50 4.89 8.10
CA ARG A 52 10.93 5.24 8.20
C ARG A 52 11.17 6.75 8.15
N TYR A 53 10.44 7.46 7.31
CA TYR A 53 10.57 8.91 7.15
C TYR A 53 9.56 9.72 7.98
N ASN A 54 8.85 9.08 8.92
CA ASN A 54 7.85 9.71 9.78
C ASN A 54 6.79 10.52 9.00
N ILE A 55 6.36 10.02 7.85
CA ILE A 55 5.31 10.64 7.04
C ILE A 55 3.96 10.11 7.56
N PRO A 56 3.09 10.96 8.14
CA PRO A 56 1.79 10.53 8.61
C PRO A 56 0.92 10.03 7.45
N TYR A 57 0.21 8.92 7.67
CA TYR A 57 -0.68 8.35 6.67
C TYR A 57 -1.88 7.65 7.32
N THR A 58 -2.96 7.59 6.55
CA THR A 58 -4.18 6.89 6.95
C THR A 58 -4.23 5.54 6.23
N ALA A 59 -4.00 4.44 6.96
CA ALA A 59 -3.80 3.11 6.39
C ALA A 59 -4.93 2.64 5.45
N PHE A 60 -6.19 2.87 5.80
CA PHE A 60 -7.33 2.42 4.97
C PHE A 60 -7.40 3.10 3.60
N CYS A 61 -6.69 4.21 3.39
CA CYS A 61 -6.58 4.86 2.07
C CYS A 61 -5.67 4.06 1.11
N PHE A 62 -4.72 3.28 1.61
CA PHE A 62 -3.73 2.56 0.83
C PHE A 62 -4.22 1.17 0.43
N LYS A 63 -5.00 1.10 -0.64
CA LYS A 63 -5.68 -0.15 -1.03
C LYS A 63 -4.72 -1.20 -1.59
N LEU A 64 -4.96 -2.46 -1.20
CA LEU A 64 -4.32 -3.64 -1.77
C LEU A 64 -5.15 -4.20 -2.94
N LYS A 65 -4.48 -4.61 -4.01
CA LYS A 65 -5.06 -5.31 -5.16
C LYS A 65 -4.49 -6.72 -5.26
N ILE A 66 -5.34 -7.73 -5.08
CA ILE A 66 -5.03 -9.15 -5.28
C ILE A 66 -5.86 -9.63 -6.48
N ARG A 67 -5.30 -9.56 -7.70
CA ARG A 67 -6.03 -9.90 -8.93
C ARG A 67 -5.64 -11.25 -9.55
N ARG A 68 -4.44 -11.75 -9.32
CA ARG A 68 -3.91 -12.97 -9.95
C ARG A 68 -3.33 -13.89 -8.88
N ASN A 69 -3.11 -15.15 -9.27
CA ASN A 69 -2.51 -16.16 -8.39
C ASN A 69 -1.13 -15.74 -7.87
N ARG A 70 -0.39 -14.94 -8.65
CA ARG A 70 0.92 -14.41 -8.23
C ARG A 70 0.82 -13.49 -7.03
N GLU A 71 -0.17 -12.58 -6.95
CA GLU A 71 -0.31 -11.72 -5.77
C GLU A 71 -0.79 -12.51 -4.55
N LYS A 72 -1.58 -13.58 -4.75
CA LYS A 72 -1.97 -14.49 -3.66
C LYS A 72 -0.75 -15.23 -3.10
N LEU A 73 0.09 -15.80 -3.96
CA LEU A 73 1.35 -16.44 -3.56
C LEU A 73 2.33 -15.47 -2.88
N GLN A 74 2.32 -14.19 -3.26
CA GLN A 74 3.11 -13.17 -2.56
C GLN A 74 2.56 -12.90 -1.17
N PHE A 75 1.24 -12.89 -1.02
CA PHE A 75 0.60 -12.72 0.28
C PHE A 75 0.90 -13.89 1.22
N GLU A 76 0.82 -15.12 0.73
CA GLU A 76 1.11 -16.35 1.50
C GLU A 76 2.58 -16.43 1.97
N ARG A 77 3.47 -15.61 1.41
CA ARG A 77 4.88 -15.54 1.78
C ARG A 77 5.21 -14.35 2.70
N LEU A 78 4.21 -13.57 3.09
CA LEU A 78 4.42 -12.46 4.01
C LEU A 78 4.67 -12.98 5.42
N THR A 79 5.53 -12.29 6.15
CA THR A 79 5.70 -12.56 7.58
C THR A 79 4.52 -12.00 8.38
N ASP A 80 4.35 -12.46 9.62
CA ASP A 80 3.31 -11.94 10.52
C ASP A 80 3.41 -10.42 10.71
N ASP A 81 4.63 -9.89 10.78
CA ASP A 81 4.87 -8.44 10.85
C ASP A 81 4.38 -7.70 9.59
N GLU A 82 4.60 -8.28 8.41
CA GLU A 82 4.15 -7.71 7.14
C GLU A 82 2.63 -7.76 7.01
N ILE A 83 2.01 -8.88 7.43
CA ILE A 83 0.56 -9.02 7.51
C ILE A 83 -0.02 -7.98 8.47
N SER A 84 0.56 -7.85 9.67
CA SER A 84 0.16 -6.85 10.68
C SER A 84 0.24 -5.43 10.12
N LEU A 85 1.33 -5.11 9.41
CA LEU A 85 1.53 -3.81 8.77
C LEU A 85 0.43 -3.45 7.76
N ILE A 86 0.03 -4.40 6.92
CA ILE A 86 -0.97 -4.13 5.86
C ILE A 86 -2.41 -4.46 6.30
N SER A 87 -2.63 -5.11 7.44
CA SER A 87 -3.94 -5.54 7.92
C SER A 87 -4.97 -4.40 7.99
N LYS A 88 -4.54 -3.19 8.37
CA LYS A 88 -5.36 -1.98 8.45
C LYS A 88 -5.73 -1.39 7.08
N CYS A 89 -5.07 -1.84 6.03
CA CYS A 89 -5.32 -1.45 4.64
C CYS A 89 -6.34 -2.37 3.94
N LEU A 90 -6.63 -3.54 4.54
CA LEU A 90 -7.50 -4.55 3.95
C LEU A 90 -8.97 -4.29 4.29
N SER A 91 -9.84 -4.44 3.29
CA SER A 91 -11.28 -4.50 3.52
C SER A 91 -11.68 -5.75 4.32
N PRO A 92 -12.85 -5.76 4.99
CA PRO A 92 -13.34 -6.94 5.71
C PRO A 92 -13.41 -8.20 4.82
N SER A 93 -13.85 -8.04 3.57
CA SER A 93 -13.91 -9.14 2.60
C SER A 93 -12.52 -9.72 2.28
N GLN A 94 -11.50 -8.86 2.17
CA GLN A 94 -10.13 -9.29 1.93
C GLN A 94 -9.56 -10.01 3.15
N LYS A 95 -9.82 -9.53 4.37
CA LYS A 95 -9.39 -10.20 5.61
C LYS A 95 -9.96 -11.61 5.70
N LYS A 96 -11.27 -11.76 5.45
CA LYS A 96 -11.94 -13.07 5.42
C LYS A 96 -11.36 -14.00 4.36
N LYS A 97 -11.05 -13.48 3.16
CA LYS A 97 -10.46 -14.28 2.07
C LYS A 97 -9.03 -14.76 2.38
N LEU A 98 -8.34 -14.04 3.25
CA LEU A 98 -6.96 -14.29 3.65
C LEU A 98 -6.84 -14.96 5.02
N ASP A 99 -7.98 -15.35 5.61
CA ASP A 99 -8.06 -16.02 6.91
C ASP A 99 -7.40 -15.21 8.06
N LEU A 100 -7.57 -13.88 8.03
CA LEU A 100 -7.02 -12.95 9.02
C LEU A 100 -8.03 -12.51 10.09
N MET A 101 -9.17 -13.22 10.20
CA MET A 101 -10.31 -12.96 11.08
C MET A 101 -10.86 -14.29 11.58
#